data_AF-A0A3M1J220-F1
#
_entry.id   AF-A0A3M1J220-F1
#
_cell.length_a   1.000
_cell.length_b   1.000
_cell.length_c   1.000
_cell.angle_alpha   90.00
_cell.angle_beta   90.00
_cell.angle_gamma   90.00
#
_symmetry.space_group_name_H-M   'P 1'
#
loop_
_entity.id
_entity.type
_entity.pdbx_description
1 polymer ?
#
loop_
_entity_poly.entity_id
_entity_poly.type
_entity_poly.pdbx_seq_one_letter_code
_entity_poly.pdbx_strand_id
1 'polypeptide(L)'
;SYQVQRGEEISVGKNGFNFQFKVLDLIEKRVGASLAQKCYEDLTPAEELNKYNDWFIGKRGVEIREKGAGRPTKKERRELEEFKIDRFFDWEDEDF
;
A
#
# COMPACT_ATOMS: atom_id res chain seq x y z
N SER A 1 21.76 11.11 -22.04
CA SER A 1 21.32 11.55 -20.70
C SER A 1 20.34 12.68 -20.88
N TYR A 2 19.21 12.65 -20.16
CA TYR A 2 18.26 13.75 -20.17
C TYR A 2 18.54 14.65 -18.96
N GLN A 3 18.55 15.96 -19.15
CA GLN A 3 18.82 16.92 -18.09
C GLN A 3 17.52 17.63 -17.71
N VAL A 4 17.09 17.38 -16.48
CA VAL A 4 15.81 17.85 -15.94
C VAL A 4 15.88 19.34 -15.64
N GLN A 5 14.81 20.07 -15.96
CA GLN A 5 14.69 21.49 -15.66
C GLN A 5 13.62 21.78 -14.60
N ARG A 6 13.72 22.93 -13.94
CA ARG A 6 12.68 23.40 -13.03
C ARG A 6 11.41 23.73 -13.82
N GLY A 7 10.26 23.34 -13.29
CA GLY A 7 8.94 23.53 -13.91
C GLY A 7 8.54 22.42 -14.89
N GLU A 8 9.41 21.44 -15.12
CA GLU A 8 9.13 20.31 -16.02
C GLU A 8 8.15 19.32 -15.38
N GLU A 9 7.27 18.74 -16.19
CA GLU A 9 6.36 17.67 -15.79
C GLU A 9 6.90 16.32 -16.27
N ILE A 10 7.05 15.38 -15.34
CA ILE A 10 7.67 14.08 -15.58
C ILE A 10 6.64 12.99 -15.26
N SER A 11 6.46 12.05 -16.19
CA SER A 11 5.67 10.84 -15.97
C SER A 11 6.57 9.67 -15.62
N VAL A 12 6.28 8.98 -14.50
CA VAL A 12 7.05 7.84 -14.01
C VAL A 12 6.14 6.62 -13.91
N GLY A 13 6.45 5.58 -14.69
CA GLY A 13 5.79 4.28 -14.60
C GLY A 13 6.45 3.42 -13.51
N LYS A 14 5.70 3.03 -12.49
CA LYS A 14 6.18 2.14 -11.42
C LYS A 14 5.14 1.08 -11.10
N ASN A 15 5.53 -0.20 -11.19
CA ASN A 15 4.69 -1.36 -10.86
C ASN A 15 3.33 -1.37 -11.57
N GLY A 16 3.26 -0.84 -12.80
CA GLY A 16 2.02 -0.74 -13.57
C GLY A 16 1.15 0.48 -13.27
N PHE A 17 1.59 1.37 -12.38
CA PHE A 17 0.96 2.66 -12.10
C PHE A 17 1.75 3.79 -12.75
N ASN A 18 1.02 4.78 -13.28
CA ASN A 18 1.63 6.00 -13.82
C ASN A 18 1.51 7.13 -12.81
N PHE A 19 2.65 7.67 -12.40
CA PHE A 19 2.73 8.84 -11.54
C PHE A 19 3.13 10.06 -12.35
N GLN A 20 2.58 11.22 -12.03
CA GLN A 20 2.92 12.49 -12.68
C GLN A 20 3.44 13.45 -11.62
N PHE A 21 4.63 14.00 -11.86
CA PHE A 21 5.29 14.91 -10.94
C PHE A 21 5.73 16.17 -11.66
N LYS A 22 5.57 17.32 -11.00
CA LYS A 22 6.13 18.58 -11.44
C LYS A 22 7.35 18.94 -10.61
N VAL A 23 8.45 19.26 -11.29
CA VAL A 23 9.71 19.63 -10.64
C VAL A 23 9.64 21.08 -10.20
N LEU A 24 9.77 21.35 -8.90
CA LEU A 24 9.84 22.72 -8.37
C LEU A 24 11.29 23.17 -8.21
N ASP A 25 12.11 22.31 -7.61
CA ASP A 25 13.52 22.61 -7.33
C ASP A 25 14.42 21.40 -7.61
N LEU A 26 15.67 21.67 -7.98
CA LEU A 26 16.69 20.69 -8.30
C LEU A 26 17.67 20.58 -7.13
N ILE A 27 17.92 19.35 -6.70
CA ILE A 27 18.82 19.05 -5.58
C ILE A 27 19.99 18.22 -6.09
N GLU A 28 21.22 18.57 -5.72
CA GLU A 28 22.42 17.84 -6.14
C GLU A 28 22.60 16.50 -5.39
N LYS A 29 22.07 16.40 -4.17
CA LYS A 29 22.25 15.24 -3.28
C LYS A 29 20.90 14.66 -2.90
N ARG A 30 20.87 13.37 -2.61
CA ARG A 30 19.70 12.70 -2.04
C ARG A 30 19.46 13.20 -0.62
N VAL A 31 18.28 13.75 -0.37
CA VAL A 31 17.88 14.31 0.93
C VAL A 31 16.78 13.47 1.59
N GLY A 32 16.49 13.76 2.86
CA GLY A 32 15.39 13.13 3.61
C GLY A 32 14.00 13.51 3.07
N ALA A 33 13.00 12.71 3.45
CA ALA A 33 11.65 12.79 2.90
C ALA A 33 11.00 14.19 3.02
N SER A 34 11.09 14.82 4.19
CA SER A 34 10.46 16.14 4.44
C SER A 34 11.04 17.27 3.60
N LEU A 35 12.32 17.17 3.21
CA LEU A 35 12.95 18.14 2.31
C LEU A 35 12.62 17.82 0.86
N ALA A 36 12.68 16.54 0.48
CA ALA A 36 12.36 16.09 -0.87
C ALA A 36 10.93 16.46 -1.28
N GLN A 37 9.96 16.33 -0.36
CA GLN A 37 8.54 16.63 -0.63
C GLN A 37 8.29 18.10 -1.02
N LYS A 38 9.20 19.02 -0.70
CA LYS A 38 9.09 20.43 -1.09
C LYS A 38 9.59 20.71 -2.51
N CYS A 39 10.35 19.78 -3.08
CA CYS A 39 11.04 19.97 -4.35
C CYS A 39 10.26 19.43 -5.55
N TYR A 40 9.16 18.73 -5.31
CA TYR A 40 8.24 18.27 -6.35
C TYR A 40 6.79 18.43 -5.90
N GLU A 41 5.90 18.59 -6.87
CA GLU A 41 4.45 18.55 -6.69
C GLU A 41 3.91 17.28 -7.33
N ASP A 42 3.07 16.54 -6.61
CA ASP A 42 2.41 15.33 -7.12
C ASP A 42 1.13 15.72 -7.86
N LEU A 43 1.14 15.50 -9.17
CA LEU A 43 0.02 15.75 -10.08
C LEU A 43 -0.61 14.43 -10.56
N THR A 44 -0.33 13.31 -9.88
CA THR A 44 -0.85 12.00 -10.25
C THR A 44 -2.38 12.04 -10.29
N PRO A 45 -3.02 11.60 -11.39
CA PRO A 45 -4.47 11.62 -11.50
C PRO A 45 -5.11 10.75 -10.42
N ALA A 46 -6.23 11.22 -9.87
CA ALA A 46 -6.93 10.57 -8.77
C ALA A 46 -7.33 9.11 -9.08
N GLU A 47 -7.57 8.79 -10.36
CA GLU A 47 -7.88 7.42 -10.80
C GLU A 47 -6.72 6.45 -10.57
N GLU A 48 -5.49 6.84 -10.91
CA GLU A 48 -4.30 6.01 -10.70
C GLU A 48 -3.94 5.94 -9.20
N LEU A 49 -4.15 7.04 -8.46
CA LEU A 49 -3.96 7.07 -7.02
C LEU A 49 -4.91 6.10 -6.29
N ASN A 50 -6.18 6.05 -6.71
CA ASN A 50 -7.16 5.12 -6.14
C ASN A 50 -6.78 3.67 -6.43
N LYS A 51 -6.40 3.34 -7.67
CA LYS A 51 -5.90 1.99 -8.00
C LYS A 51 -4.70 1.60 -7.14
N TYR A 52 -3.76 2.52 -6.92
CA TYR A 52 -2.60 2.26 -6.07
C TYR A 52 -3.02 2.03 -4.61
N ASN A 53 -3.94 2.85 -4.08
CA ASN A 53 -4.48 2.69 -2.74
C ASN A 53 -5.22 1.36 -2.58
N ASP A 54 -6.07 0.99 -3.53
CA ASP A 54 -6.82 -0.27 -3.52
C ASP A 54 -5.87 -1.48 -3.58
N TRP A 55 -4.83 -1.41 -4.42
CA TRP A 55 -3.79 -2.44 -4.45
C TRP A 55 -3.01 -2.50 -3.13
N PHE A 56 -2.67 -1.35 -2.53
CA PHE A 56 -1.95 -1.26 -1.27
C PHE A 56 -2.78 -1.80 -0.09
N ILE A 57 -4.07 -1.49 -0.06
CA ILE A 57 -5.03 -1.96 0.95
C ILE A 57 -5.31 -3.45 0.73
N GLY A 58 -5.51 -3.90 -0.50
CA GLY A 58 -5.75 -5.31 -0.83
C GLY A 58 -4.56 -6.22 -0.53
N LYS A 59 -3.32 -5.68 -0.50
CA LYS A 59 -2.13 -6.39 -0.01
C LYS A 59 -2.09 -6.54 1.51
N ARG A 60 -2.88 -5.77 2.24
CA ARG A 60 -2.98 -5.86 3.70
C ARG A 60 -3.82 -7.11 3.96
N GLY A 61 -3.16 -8.19 4.36
CA GLY A 61 -3.81 -9.49 4.56
C GLY A 61 -5.07 -9.36 5.41
N VAL A 62 -6.10 -10.15 5.10
CA VAL A 62 -7.45 -10.09 5.70
C VAL A 62 -7.42 -10.11 7.25
N GLU A 63 -6.35 -10.66 7.81
CA GLU A 63 -6.13 -10.84 9.25
C GLU A 63 -5.28 -9.71 9.86
N ILE A 64 -5.77 -8.47 9.85
CA ILE A 64 -5.11 -7.36 10.53
C ILE A 64 -5.59 -7.35 11.99
N ARG A 65 -4.66 -7.51 12.95
CA ARG A 65 -4.91 -7.19 14.36
C ARG A 65 -4.36 -5.81 14.68
N GLU A 66 -5.03 -5.11 15.58
CA GLU A 66 -4.57 -3.81 16.09
C GLU A 66 -3.12 -3.90 16.60
N LYS A 67 -2.28 -2.93 16.22
CA LYS A 67 -0.87 -2.90 16.64
C LYS A 67 -0.81 -2.78 18.17
N GLY A 68 -0.18 -3.76 18.82
CA GLY A 68 -0.10 -3.84 20.27
C GLY A 68 -1.08 -4.82 20.92
N ALA A 69 -1.92 -5.51 20.14
CA ALA A 69 -2.83 -6.55 20.65
C ALA A 69 -2.11 -7.76 21.28
N GLY A 70 -0.79 -7.89 21.09
CA GLY A 70 0.02 -8.93 21.71
C GLY A 70 -0.39 -10.35 21.29
N ARG A 71 -0.05 -11.33 22.11
CA ARG A 71 -0.52 -12.72 21.92
C ARG A 71 -2.04 -12.74 22.17
N PRO A 72 -2.86 -13.35 21.29
CA PRO A 72 -4.30 -13.46 21.48
C PRO A 72 -4.66 -13.93 22.88
N THR A 73 -5.65 -13.27 23.48
CA THR A 73 -6.23 -13.71 24.74
C THR A 73 -6.86 -15.10 24.55
N LYS A 74 -7.06 -15.82 25.66
CA LYS A 74 -7.64 -17.18 25.62
C LYS A 74 -9.03 -17.20 24.98
N LYS A 75 -9.81 -16.11 25.13
CA LYS A 75 -11.14 -15.97 24.55
C LYS A 75 -11.05 -15.85 23.02
N GLU A 76 -10.25 -14.90 22.53
CA GLU A 76 -10.06 -14.71 21.08
C GLU A 76 -9.45 -15.93 20.40
N ARG A 77 -8.58 -16.68 21.10
CA ARG A 77 -8.07 -17.95 20.56
C ARG A 77 -9.17 -18.99 20.41
N ARG A 78 -10.04 -19.14 21.43
CA ARG A 78 -11.15 -20.09 21.41
C ARG A 78 -12.15 -19.75 20.30
N GLU A 79 -12.49 -18.48 20.16
CA GLU A 79 -13.35 -17.99 19.06
C GLU A 79 -12.72 -18.26 17.69
N LEU A 80 -11.40 -18.07 17.55
CA LEU A 80 -10.68 -18.37 16.31
C LEU A 80 -10.59 -19.88 16.04
N GLU A 81 -10.40 -20.71 17.08
CA GLU A 81 -10.40 -22.17 16.97
C GLU A 81 -11.80 -22.67 16.59
N GLU A 82 -12.86 -22.15 17.20
CA GLU A 82 -14.25 -22.47 16.86
C GLU A 82 -14.60 -22.06 15.43
N PHE A 83 -14.26 -20.82 15.02
CA PHE A 83 -14.43 -20.36 13.65
C PHE A 83 -13.65 -21.21 12.63
N LYS A 84 -12.44 -21.66 12.99
CA LYS A 84 -11.65 -22.56 12.14
C LYS A 84 -12.29 -23.93 12.03
N ILE A 85 -12.81 -24.49 13.13
CA ILE A 85 -13.47 -25.79 13.12
C ILE A 85 -14.77 -25.73 12.29
N ASP A 86 -15.57 -24.68 12.46
CA ASP A 86 -16.81 -24.46 11.68
C ASP A 86 -16.53 -24.33 10.17
N ARG A 87 -15.49 -23.59 9.79
CA ARG A 87 -15.00 -23.48 8.39
C ARG A 87 -14.37 -24.77 7.83
N PHE A 88 -13.89 -25.67 8.69
CA PHE A 88 -13.28 -26.94 8.26
C PHE A 88 -14.35 -28.01 8.02
N PHE A 89 -15.45 -28.01 8.77
CA PHE A 89 -16.56 -28.96 8.57
C PHE A 89 -17.30 -28.75 7.24
N ASP A 90 -17.42 -27.52 6.74
CA ASP A 90 -18.08 -27.20 5.46
C ASP A 90 -17.28 -27.67 4.22
N TRP A 91 -15.98 -27.98 4.36
CA TRP A 91 -15.10 -28.38 3.24
C TRP A 91 -14.86 -29.90 3.15
N GLU A 92 -15.16 -30.67 4.20
CA GLU A 92 -15.02 -32.13 4.18
C GLU A 92 -16.32 -32.87 3.78
N ASP A 93 -17.48 -32.21 3.81
CA ASP A 93 -18.78 -32.81 3.46
C ASP A 93 -19.13 -32.74 1.95
N GLU A 94 -18.30 -32.11 1.08
CA GLU A 94 -18.52 -32.05 -0.38
C GLU A 94 -17.79 -33.15 -1.19
N ASP A 95 -16.98 -34.01 -0.56
CA ASP A 95 -16.31 -35.15 -1.21
C ASP A 95 -16.84 -36.51 -0.69
N PHE A 96 -18.11 -36.83 -0.96
CA PHE A 96 -18.61 -38.22 -0.98
C PHE A 96 -19.78 -38.46 -1.95
#